data_AF-A0A2U1PV09-F1
#
_entry.id   AF-A0A2U1PV09-F1
#
_cell.length_a   1.000
_cell.length_b   1.000
_cell.length_c   1.000
_cell.angle_alpha   90.00
_cell.angle_beta   90.00
_cell.angle_gamma   90.00
#
_symmetry.space_group_name_H-M   'P 1'
#
loop_
_entity.id
_entity.type
_entity.pdbx_description
1 polymer ?
#
loop_
_entity_poly.entity_id
_entity_poly.type
_entity_poly.pdbx_seq_one_letter_code
_entity_poly.pdbx_strand_id
1 'polypeptide(L)' 'MLLCLLPKIFQPDARSSALHIKLRATGGNKTKTPGPGAQSALRALARSGMEIGHIEDVT' A
#
# COMPACT_ATOMS: atom_id res chain seq x y z
N MET A 1 -32.53 6.20 13.37
CA MET A 1 -31.38 7.09 13.12
C MET A 1 -30.10 6.32 13.39
N LEU A 2 -29.28 5.96 12.43
CA LEU A 2 -29.40 5.91 10.98
C LEU A 2 -28.21 5.03 10.58
N LEU A 3 -28.51 3.94 9.87
CA LEU A 3 -27.53 3.11 9.17
C LEU A 3 -26.53 2.30 10.02
N CYS A 4 -27.00 1.11 10.40
CA CYS A 4 -26.26 -0.13 10.13
C CYS A 4 -26.14 -0.32 8.60
N LEU A 5 -25.53 0.64 7.88
CA LEU A 5 -25.00 0.37 6.54
C LEU A 5 -23.66 -0.31 6.78
N LEU A 6 -23.73 -1.62 6.88
CA LEU A 6 -22.63 -2.47 6.47
C LEU A 6 -21.95 -1.84 5.24
N PRO A 7 -20.65 -1.52 5.27
CA PRO A 7 -19.93 -1.26 4.04
C PRO A 7 -19.73 -2.63 3.34
N LYS A 8 -20.81 -3.13 2.73
CA LYS A 8 -20.82 -4.19 1.71
C LYS A 8 -20.29 -3.67 0.35
N ILE A 9 -19.51 -2.59 0.35
CA ILE A 9 -18.96 -1.95 -0.87
C ILE A 9 -17.47 -2.26 -1.03
N PHE A 10 -16.82 -2.84 -0.03
CA PHE A 10 -15.43 -3.29 -0.17
C PHE A 10 -15.35 -4.79 -0.43
N GLN A 11 -15.99 -5.23 -1.52
CA GLN A 11 -15.49 -6.40 -2.22
C GLN A 11 -14.57 -5.85 -3.31
N PRO A 12 -13.26 -5.76 -3.08
CA PRO A 12 -12.35 -5.67 -4.20
C PRO A 12 -12.48 -6.97 -4.98
N ASP A 13 -13.29 -6.96 -6.04
CA ASP A 13 -13.36 -7.99 -7.08
C ASP A 13 -12.07 -8.04 -7.91
N ALA A 14 -10.93 -7.78 -7.28
CA ALA A 14 -9.61 -7.99 -7.82
C ALA A 14 -9.13 -9.33 -7.28
N ARG A 15 -9.40 -10.38 -8.05
CA ARG A 15 -8.72 -11.68 -7.99
C ARG A 15 -7.23 -11.48 -8.28
N SER A 16 -6.54 -10.73 -7.43
CA SER A 16 -5.20 -10.23 -7.67
C SER A 16 -4.30 -10.73 -6.55
N SER A 17 -3.50 -11.73 -6.90
CA SER A 17 -2.35 -12.22 -6.14
C SER A 17 -1.66 -11.09 -5.36
N ALA A 18 -1.43 -11.31 -4.07
CA ALA A 18 -0.83 -10.35 -3.16
C ALA A 18 0.36 -9.61 -3.80
N LEU A 19 0.35 -8.27 -3.76
CA LEU A 19 1.37 -7.46 -4.39
C LEU A 19 2.65 -7.44 -3.55
N HIS A 20 3.78 -7.72 -4.19
CA HIS A 20 5.11 -7.49 -3.61
C HIS A 20 5.58 -6.08 -3.94
N ILE A 21 5.80 -5.27 -2.91
CA ILE A 21 6.16 -3.87 -3.04
C ILE A 21 7.62 -3.71 -2.65
N LYS A 22 8.45 -3.18 -3.56
CA LYS A 22 9.85 -2.86 -3.28
C LYS A 22 10.00 -1.36 -3.10
N LEU A 23 10.45 -0.95 -1.92
CA LEU A 23 10.71 0.43 -1.56
C LEU A 23 12.17 0.76 -1.82
N ARG A 24 12.42 1.77 -2.66
CA ARG A 24 13.77 2.23 -2.99
C ARG A 24 13.91 3.70 -2.64
N ALA A 25 14.87 4.03 -1.78
CA ALA A 25 15.31 5.40 -1.58
C ALA A 25 16.30 5.83 -2.68
N THR A 26 16.64 7.11 -2.73
CA THR A 26 17.51 7.70 -3.76
C THR A 26 18.89 7.01 -3.86
N GLY A 27 19.40 6.43 -2.76
CA GLY A 27 20.64 5.67 -2.72
C GLY A 27 21.93 6.50 -2.89
N GLY A 28 23.10 5.85 -2.85
CA GLY A 28 24.42 6.49 -2.97
C GLY A 28 24.91 7.17 -1.68
N ASN A 29 25.59 8.32 -1.78
CA ASN A 29 26.01 9.14 -0.62
C ASN A 29 24.87 10.00 -0.03
N LYS A 30 23.63 9.74 -0.45
CA LYS A 30 22.42 10.46 -0.01
C LYS A 30 21.64 9.58 0.98
N THR A 31 20.50 10.08 1.46
CA THR A 31 19.66 9.39 2.44
C THR A 31 19.14 8.05 1.91
N LYS A 32 19.44 6.99 2.66
CA LYS A 32 18.88 5.65 2.47
C LYS A 32 17.45 5.53 3.02
N THR A 33 16.96 6.52 3.75
CA THR A 33 15.60 6.53 4.25
C THR A 33 14.62 6.82 3.11
N PRO A 34 13.61 5.96 2.85
CA PRO A 34 12.57 6.26 1.89
C PRO A 34 11.81 7.53 2.30
N GLY A 35 11.45 8.36 1.33
CA GLY A 35 10.76 9.63 1.58
C GLY A 35 9.33 9.44 2.11
N PRO A 36 8.71 10.48 2.70
CA PRO A 36 7.37 10.39 3.29
C PRO A 36 6.27 9.95 2.31
N GLY A 37 6.49 10.14 0.99
CA GLY A 37 5.60 9.66 -0.07
C GLY A 37 5.46 8.13 -0.14
N ALA A 38 6.44 7.38 0.36
CA ALA A 38 6.41 5.92 0.43
C ALA A 38 5.20 5.41 1.22
N GLN A 39 5.01 5.96 2.42
CA GLN A 39 3.94 5.55 3.32
C GLN A 39 2.56 6.01 2.83
N SER A 40 2.49 7.17 2.19
CA SER A 40 1.27 7.67 1.56
C SER A 40 0.82 6.77 0.40
N ALA A 41 1.75 6.32 -0.44
CA ALA A 41 1.47 5.39 -1.54
C ALA A 41 0.98 4.03 -1.03
N LEU A 42 1.64 3.44 -0.03
CA LEU A 42 1.21 2.19 0.60
C LEU A 42 -0.21 2.29 1.18
N ARG A 43 -0.52 3.40 1.85
CA ARG A 43 -1.83 3.64 2.42
C ARG A 43 -2.91 3.85 1.35
N ALA A 44 -2.57 4.44 0.20
CA ALA A 44 -3.49 4.55 -0.93
C ALA A 44 -3.80 3.18 -1.54
N LEU A 45 -2.79 2.31 -1.68
CA LEU A 45 -2.93 0.94 -2.19
C LEU A 45 -3.78 0.05 -1.26
N ALA A 46 -3.59 0.17 0.05
CA ALA A 46 -4.42 -0.54 1.03
C ALA A 46 -5.89 -0.08 0.98
N ARG A 47 -6.13 1.19 0.65
CA ARG A 47 -7.48 1.77 0.50
C ARG A 47 -8.15 1.45 -0.83
N SER A 48 -7.37 1.18 -1.89
CA SER A 48 -7.93 0.77 -3.18
C SER A 48 -8.35 -0.71 -3.22
N GLY A 49 -8.16 -1.45 -2.12
CA GLY A 49 -8.54 -2.86 -2.04
C GLY A 49 -7.54 -3.83 -2.65
N MET A 50 -6.27 -3.42 -2.72
CA MET A 50 -5.19 -4.35 -3.06
C MET A 50 -4.66 -5.01 -1.79
N GLU A 51 -4.48 -6.33 -1.85
CA GLU A 51 -3.78 -7.07 -0.80
C GLU A 51 -2.27 -6.88 -0.95
N ILE A 52 -1.63 -6.38 0.11
CA ILE A 52 -0.19 -6.18 0.18
C ILE A 52 0.42 -7.45 0.77
N GLY A 53 1.28 -8.14 0.02
CA GLY A 53 1.90 -9.40 0.46
C GLY A 53 3.21 -9.19 1.21
N HIS A 54 4.22 -8.70 0.50
CA HIS A 54 5.57 -8.51 1.04
C HIS A 54 6.07 -7.11 0.70
N ILE A 55 6.68 -6.45 1.68
CA ILE A 55 7.31 -5.13 1.49
C ILE A 55 8.80 -5.30 1.73
N GLU A 56 9.59 -5.07 0.69
CA GLU A 56 11.05 -5.13 0.75
C GLU A 56 11.65 -3.73 0.67
N ASP A 57 12.59 -3.43 1.57
CA ASP A 57 13.42 -2.23 1.46
C ASP A 57 14.68 -2.56 0.66
N VAL A 58 14.86 -1.90 -0.49
CA VAL A 58 15.98 -2.10 -1.43
C VAL A 58 16.85 -0.84 -1.54
N THR A 59 17.12 -0.22 -0.38
CA THR A 59 17.79 1.09 -0.25
C THR A 59 19.28 1.12 -0.57
#